data_AF-W6TI54-F1
#
_entry.id   AF-W6TI54-F1
#
_cell.length_a   1.000
_cell.length_b   1.000
_cell.length_c   1.000
_cell.angle_alpha   90.00
_cell.angle_beta   90.00
_cell.angle_gamma   90.00
#
_symmetry.space_group_name_H-M   'P 1'
#
loop_
_entity.id
_entity.type
_entity.pdbx_description
1 polymer ?
#
loop_
_entity_poly.entity_id
_entity_poly.type
_entity_poly.pdbx_seq_one_letter_code
_entity_poly.pdbx_strand_id
1 'polypeptide(L)'
;MLINRKISIAPMVEITDEHFRYIIRLLSKKITLYTPMISAKSIIMGELNTIVKQNPNDSPIAIQIATNCENDAAKAIEILEKFQF
;
A
#
# COMPACT_ATOMS: atom_id res chain seq x y z
N MET A 1 -1.77 -10.76 -12.79
CA MET A 1 -0.37 -11.25 -12.63
C MET A 1 -0.23 -11.80 -11.21
N LEU A 2 0.29 -13.01 -11.02
CA LEU A 2 0.48 -13.57 -9.68
C LEU A 2 1.63 -12.83 -8.96
N ILE A 3 1.36 -12.23 -7.81
CA ILE A 3 2.38 -11.56 -6.98
C ILE A 3 3.29 -12.63 -6.36
N ASN A 4 4.60 -12.54 -6.59
CA ASN A 4 5.60 -13.45 -6.00
C ASN A 4 5.93 -13.03 -4.56
N ARG A 5 5.36 -13.75 -3.59
CA ARG A 5 5.51 -13.48 -2.15
C ARG A 5 6.66 -14.24 -1.46
N LYS A 6 7.62 -14.79 -2.21
CA LYS A 6 8.75 -15.52 -1.61
C LYS A 6 9.64 -14.63 -0.74
N ILE A 7 9.84 -13.38 -1.16
CA ILE A 7 10.56 -12.35 -0.41
C ILE A 7 9.70 -11.09 -0.40
N SER A 8 9.47 -10.56 0.80
CA SER A 8 8.72 -9.33 1.01
C SER A 8 9.35 -8.48 2.09
N ILE A 9 9.15 -7.17 2.00
CA ILE A 9 9.47 -6.25 3.10
C ILE A 9 8.21 -6.02 3.92
N ALA A 10 8.34 -6.08 5.24
CA ALA A 10 7.23 -5.85 6.15
C ALA A 10 6.71 -4.41 6.04
N PRO A 11 5.40 -4.18 6.22
CA PRO A 11 4.87 -2.84 6.37
C PRO A 11 5.36 -2.22 7.69
N MET A 12 5.93 -1.02 7.63
CA MET A 12 6.49 -0.35 8.79
C MET A 12 6.09 1.13 8.74
N VAL A 13 5.29 1.56 9.73
CA VAL A 13 4.88 2.96 9.89
C VAL A 13 6.12 3.84 10.00
N GLU A 14 6.10 4.99 9.31
CA GLU A 14 7.23 5.95 9.20
C GLU A 14 8.52 5.43 8.51
N ILE A 15 8.55 4.18 8.05
CA ILE A 15 9.72 3.60 7.39
C ILE A 15 9.41 3.24 5.93
N THR A 16 8.38 2.44 5.66
CA THR A 16 8.08 1.96 4.29
C THR A 16 7.27 2.95 3.47
N ASP A 17 7.62 4.24 3.53
CA ASP A 17 7.00 5.29 2.70
C ASP A 17 7.34 5.12 1.21
N GLU A 18 6.82 6.01 0.37
CA GLU A 18 7.06 6.00 -1.07
C GLU A 18 8.56 6.09 -1.41
N HIS A 19 9.34 6.87 -0.66
CA HIS A 19 10.76 7.08 -0.92
C HIS A 19 11.60 5.84 -0.59
N PHE A 20 11.34 5.21 0.56
CA PHE A 20 11.97 3.95 0.92
C PHE A 20 11.66 2.86 -0.11
N ARG A 21 10.38 2.71 -0.48
CA ARG A 21 9.96 1.71 -1.46
C ARG A 21 10.61 1.94 -2.83
N TYR A 22 10.76 3.20 -3.23
CA TYR A 22 11.49 3.54 -4.45
C TYR A 22 12.94 3.04 -4.42
N ILE A 23 13.67 3.28 -3.32
CA ILE A 23 15.04 2.78 -3.16
C ILE A 23 15.08 1.25 -3.26
N ILE A 24 14.18 0.55 -2.56
CA ILE A 24 14.14 -0.92 -2.64
C ILE A 24 13.84 -1.38 -4.06
N ARG A 25 12.97 -0.68 -4.80
CA ARG A 25 12.68 -1.02 -6.19
C ARG A 25 13.89 -0.87 -7.10
N LEU A 26 14.76 0.12 -6.84
CA LEU A 26 16.05 0.24 -7.54
C LEU A 26 16.96 -0.97 -7.27
N LEU A 27 16.91 -1.53 -6.07
CA LEU A 27 17.70 -2.72 -5.69
C LEU A 27 17.11 -4.02 -6.25
N SER A 28 15.78 -4.15 -6.29
CA SER A 28 15.13 -5.37 -6.79
C SER A 28 13.70 -5.16 -7.30
N LYS A 29 13.45 -5.70 -8.50
CA LYS A 29 12.11 -5.78 -9.10
C LYS A 29 11.30 -6.99 -8.62
N LYS A 30 11.92 -7.91 -7.86
CA LYS A 30 11.30 -9.19 -7.44
C LYS A 30 10.77 -9.19 -6.01
N ILE A 31 11.09 -8.16 -5.21
CA ILE A 31 10.63 -8.03 -3.83
C ILE A 31 9.20 -7.49 -3.84
N THR A 32 8.30 -8.15 -3.10
CA THR A 32 6.96 -7.63 -2.81
C THR A 32 7.07 -6.55 -1.74
N LEU A 33 6.56 -5.35 -2.06
CA LEU A 33 6.57 -4.20 -1.15
C LEU A 33 5.19 -4.02 -0.54
N TYR A 34 5.17 -3.51 0.69
CA TYR A 34 3.95 -3.11 1.37
C TYR A 34 4.02 -1.62 1.68
N THR A 35 2.87 -0.94 1.63
CA THR A 35 2.74 0.42 2.17
C THR A 35 2.93 0.41 3.70
N PRO A 36 3.13 1.57 4.35
CA PRO A 36 2.83 1.67 5.76
C PRO A 36 1.38 1.26 6.02
N MET A 37 1.08 0.88 7.25
CA MET A 37 -0.29 0.58 7.66
C MET A 37 -1.15 1.84 7.56
N ILE A 38 -2.26 1.77 6.81
CA ILE A 38 -3.19 2.89 6.60
C ILE A 38 -4.53 2.54 7.25
N SER A 39 -5.12 3.46 8.01
CA SER A 39 -6.43 3.20 8.62
C SER A 39 -7.55 3.22 7.56
N ALA A 40 -8.52 2.30 7.67
CA ALA A 40 -9.68 2.27 6.77
C ALA A 40 -10.47 3.58 6.81
N LYS A 41 -10.61 4.19 8.00
CA LYS A 41 -11.28 5.49 8.16
C LYS A 41 -10.57 6.61 7.43
N SER A 42 -9.24 6.62 7.44
CA SER A 42 -8.46 7.59 6.64
C SER A 42 -8.79 7.44 5.15
N ILE A 43 -8.81 6.21 4.63
CA ILE A 43 -9.16 5.93 3.23
C ILE A 43 -10.58 6.39 2.89
N ILE A 44 -11.54 6.16 3.79
CA ILE A 44 -12.97 6.50 3.57
C ILE A 44 -13.22 8.00 3.62
N MET A 45 -12.56 8.71 4.56
CA MET A 45 -12.90 10.11 4.88
C MET A 45 -11.90 11.13 4.33
N GLY A 46 -10.72 10.70 3.92
CA GLY A 46 -9.62 11.58 3.54
C GLY A 46 -9.29 11.56 2.05
N GLU A 47 -8.32 12.39 1.69
CA GLU A 47 -7.84 12.55 0.32
C GLU A 47 -6.84 11.44 -0.03
N LEU A 48 -7.22 10.50 -0.90
CA LEU A 48 -6.41 9.32 -1.25
C LEU A 48 -5.01 9.66 -1.74
N ASN A 49 -4.86 10.70 -2.56
CA ASN A 49 -3.56 11.16 -3.08
C ASN A 49 -2.58 11.54 -1.96
N THR A 50 -3.08 11.93 -0.78
CA THR A 50 -2.24 12.29 0.37
C THR A 50 -1.96 11.11 1.29
N ILE A 51 -2.89 10.16 1.36
CA ILE A 51 -2.84 9.03 2.30
C ILE A 51 -2.09 7.86 1.69
N VAL A 52 -2.35 7.58 0.42
CA VAL A 52 -1.75 6.50 -0.35
C VAL A 52 -0.74 7.11 -1.30
N LYS A 53 0.39 7.55 -0.75
CA LYS A 53 1.49 8.07 -1.56
C LYS A 53 2.16 6.95 -2.33
N GLN A 54 2.34 7.15 -3.63
CA GLN A 54 2.86 6.15 -4.56
C GLN A 54 3.92 6.74 -5.47
N ASN A 55 4.79 5.87 -5.97
CA ASN A 55 5.70 6.18 -7.06
C ASN A 55 5.37 5.33 -8.30
N PRO A 56 5.66 5.82 -9.53
CA PRO A 56 5.40 5.10 -10.78
C PRO A 56 6.05 3.70 -10.87
N ASN A 57 7.09 3.46 -10.06
CA ASN A 57 7.83 2.20 -10.03
C ASN A 57 7.40 1.28 -8.87
N ASP A 58 6.41 1.65 -8.05
CA ASP A 58 6.05 0.89 -6.85
C ASP A 58 5.49 -0.51 -7.19
N SER A 59 4.89 -0.68 -8.36
CA SER A 59 4.32 -1.97 -8.78
C SER A 59 5.37 -3.09 -8.93
N PRO A 60 5.12 -4.31 -8.40
CA PRO A 60 3.96 -4.70 -7.58
C PRO A 60 4.10 -4.27 -6.11
N ILE A 61 3.01 -3.68 -5.58
CA ILE A 61 2.88 -3.24 -4.19
C ILE A 61 1.57 -3.77 -3.58
N ALA A 62 1.57 -4.06 -2.28
CA ALA A 62 0.38 -4.38 -1.51
C ALA A 62 0.07 -3.26 -0.51
N ILE A 63 -1.23 -2.96 -0.33
CA ILE A 63 -1.68 -1.96 0.64
C ILE A 63 -2.13 -2.66 1.91
N GLN A 64 -1.61 -2.22 3.05
CA GLN A 64 -2.06 -2.72 4.35
C GLN A 64 -3.10 -1.78 4.95
N ILE A 65 -4.28 -2.33 5.25
CA ILE A 65 -5.40 -1.60 5.84
C ILE A 65 -5.54 -2.00 7.32
N ALA A 66 -5.65 -1.02 8.21
CA ALA A 66 -6.00 -1.21 9.61
C ALA A 66 -7.47 -0.87 9.86
N THR A 67 -8.20 -1.82 10.43
CA THR A 67 -9.60 -1.66 10.81
C THR A 67 -10.01 -2.69 11.86
N ASN A 68 -11.02 -2.34 12.65
CA ASN A 68 -11.75 -3.26 13.53
C ASN A 68 -13.21 -3.46 13.09
N CYS A 69 -13.58 -2.93 11.93
CA CYS A 69 -14.92 -2.97 11.36
C CYS A 69 -14.87 -3.55 9.94
N GLU A 70 -15.61 -4.63 9.72
CA GLU A 70 -15.68 -5.30 8.42
C GLU A 70 -16.26 -4.39 7.32
N ASN A 71 -17.30 -3.61 7.65
CA ASN A 71 -17.90 -2.67 6.70
C ASN A 71 -16.93 -1.56 6.29
N ASP A 72 -16.07 -1.10 7.21
CA ASP A 72 -15.03 -0.12 6.88
C ASP A 72 -13.94 -0.76 6.01
N ALA A 73 -13.60 -2.04 6.25
CA ALA A 73 -12.68 -2.79 5.41
C ALA A 73 -13.19 -2.87 3.96
N ALA A 74 -14.45 -3.29 3.78
CA ALA A 74 -15.05 -3.44 2.47
C ALA A 74 -15.12 -2.11 1.70
N LYS A 75 -15.55 -1.03 2.36
CA LYS A 75 -15.58 0.31 1.76
C LYS A 75 -14.19 0.81 1.38
N ALA A 76 -13.20 0.63 2.25
CA ALA A 76 -11.83 1.04 1.97
C ALA A 76 -11.26 0.27 0.76
N ILE A 77 -11.53 -1.03 0.65
CA ILE A 77 -11.13 -1.84 -0.51
C ILE A 77 -11.80 -1.33 -1.78
N GLU A 78 -13.12 -1.09 -1.77
CA GLU A 78 -13.84 -0.57 -2.95
C GLU A 78 -13.27 0.78 -3.43
N ILE A 79 -12.96 1.67 -2.50
CA ILE A 79 -12.35 2.97 -2.79
C ILE A 79 -10.95 2.78 -3.39
N LEU A 80 -10.13 1.90 -2.81
CA LEU A 80 -8.78 1.61 -3.30
C LEU A 80 -8.80 0.94 -4.68
N GLU A 81 -9.75 0.05 -4.98
CA GLU A 81 -9.85 -0.59 -6.31
C GLU A 81 -10.16 0.42 -7.43
N LYS A 82 -10.91 1.48 -7.11
CA LYS A 82 -11.18 2.59 -8.04
C LYS A 82 -9.98 3.53 -8.17
N PHE A 83 -9.08 3.52 -7.19
CA PHE A 83 -7.84 4.28 -7.22
C PHE A 83 -6.81 3.51 -8.05
N GLN A 84 -6.57 3.96 -9.29
CA GLN A 84 -5.62 3.27 -10.17
C GLN A 84 -4.19 3.38 -9.61
N PHE A 85 -3.54 2.22 -9.43
CA PHE A 85 -2.15 2.03 -9.01
C PHE A 85 -1.22 1.86 -10.23
#